data_AF-A0A381X9J2-F1
#
_entry.id   AF-A0A381X9J2-F1
#
_cell.length_a   1.000
_cell.length_b   1.000
_cell.length_c   1.000
_cell.angle_alpha   90.00
_cell.angle_beta   90.00
_cell.angle_gamma   90.00
#
_symmetry.space_group_name_H-M   'P 1'
#
loop_
_entity.id
_entity.type
_entity.pdbx_description
1 polymer ?
#
loop_
_entity_poly.entity_id
_entity_poly.type
_entity_poly.pdbx_seq_one_letter_code
_entity_poly.pdbx_strand_id
1 'polypeptide(L)'
;MNNHKQGISAKRSLAIAIVLAILSTLTIAKETQPMSLVIQQYCVLCHNDVILQAGMSLQHFDVNHPEMNPVLAEKMILKLRAGMMPPQEAPKPDKETLQLLVKSIETKLDKAARKRNDPGTRPFQRLNRAEYAQQIKDILGLTVNPAEWLPEDQISASFDNIADVQTISATSMTAYLTAASDIARQAIGQSNAPTLAKTYTNSPSVSQHEWEPVEGAPYGTRGGISVLHSFPADGEYIFKMGFMSGWGERYHNIDISIDGEHLTTVRYGGEIDFQGRKKFPMETDPVFIRAGERRATATFIRKMDGPYEDLIRPNDWSLTGTETSYGTTSLPHLMRLTIEGPYNPTGVSENHTRKQIFTCRPTSLAEEVPCAKKILTQLASKAYGRQASENDIDDLLKFYSMGAEDGGFEIGVRYALEAVLSSPHFLLRMEHEPTGIAPGDVYTLDDMALAKRLSFFIWGTNPDAELLRLANQGKLSRNRVLKAQVQRMLADPRSEALAT
;
A
#
# COMPACT_ATOMS: atom_id res chain seq x y z
N MET A 1 -52.65 -78.30 -37.05
CA MET A 1 -52.24 -77.92 -38.42
C MET A 1 -50.77 -77.55 -38.39
N ASN A 2 -49.94 -78.35 -39.08
CA ASN A 2 -48.71 -78.03 -39.83
C ASN A 2 -47.82 -76.87 -39.34
N ASN A 3 -46.49 -76.93 -39.29
CA ASN A 3 -45.53 -77.88 -39.84
C ASN A 3 -44.12 -77.56 -39.27
N HIS A 4 -43.36 -78.61 -38.97
CA HIS A 4 -41.94 -78.81 -39.32
C HIS A 4 -40.96 -77.62 -39.45
N LYS A 5 -39.86 -77.61 -38.66
CA LYS A 5 -38.51 -78.08 -39.07
C LYS A 5 -37.42 -77.85 -37.98
N GLN A 6 -36.68 -78.92 -37.69
CA GLN A 6 -35.19 -79.06 -37.58
C GLN A 6 -34.42 -77.98 -36.79
N GLY A 7 -33.70 -78.24 -35.70
CA GLY A 7 -32.76 -79.34 -35.46
C GLY A 7 -31.42 -79.07 -36.16
N ILE A 8 -30.38 -78.66 -35.42
CA ILE A 8 -28.95 -79.07 -35.52
C ILE A 8 -27.97 -78.05 -34.88
N SER A 9 -27.17 -78.58 -33.95
CA SER A 9 -25.80 -78.19 -33.57
C SER A 9 -25.54 -77.02 -32.60
N ALA A 10 -25.72 -77.32 -31.32
CA ALA A 10 -25.19 -76.60 -30.17
C ALA A 10 -23.65 -76.81 -29.93
N LYS A 11 -22.82 -76.97 -30.97
CA LYS A 11 -21.39 -77.27 -30.80
C LYS A 11 -20.39 -76.29 -31.43
N ARG A 12 -20.82 -75.12 -31.91
CA ARG A 12 -19.91 -74.08 -32.43
C ARG A 12 -19.80 -72.80 -31.60
N SER A 13 -20.65 -72.62 -30.59
CA SER A 13 -20.70 -71.35 -29.83
C SER A 13 -19.74 -71.29 -28.62
N LEU A 14 -19.10 -72.41 -28.24
CA LEU A 14 -18.21 -72.44 -27.07
C LEU A 14 -16.74 -72.16 -27.41
N ALA A 15 -16.32 -72.32 -28.66
CA ALA A 15 -14.93 -72.10 -29.08
C ALA A 15 -14.60 -70.62 -29.38
N ILE A 16 -15.61 -69.79 -29.68
CA ILE A 16 -15.41 -68.37 -30.01
C ILE A 16 -15.43 -67.49 -28.73
N ALA A 17 -16.11 -67.92 -27.67
CA ALA A 17 -16.15 -67.20 -26.40
C ALA A 17 -14.83 -67.29 -25.60
N ILE A 18 -14.02 -68.33 -25.79
CA ILE A 18 -12.73 -68.49 -25.08
C ILE A 18 -11.61 -67.68 -25.76
N VAL A 19 -11.71 -67.41 -27.06
CA VAL A 19 -10.71 -66.57 -27.76
C VAL A 19 -10.95 -65.07 -27.50
N LEU A 20 -12.20 -64.63 -27.28
CA LEU A 20 -12.48 -63.23 -26.87
C LEU A 20 -12.21 -62.94 -25.38
N ALA A 21 -12.22 -63.97 -24.51
CA ALA A 21 -11.91 -63.78 -23.09
C ALA A 21 -10.40 -63.69 -22.78
N ILE A 22 -9.53 -64.05 -23.73
CA ILE A 22 -8.07 -63.96 -23.55
C ILE A 22 -7.48 -62.64 -24.10
N LEU A 23 -8.27 -61.84 -24.85
CA LEU A 23 -7.81 -60.56 -25.42
C LEU A 23 -8.17 -59.30 -24.61
N SER A 24 -8.73 -59.42 -23.41
CA SER A 24 -9.32 -58.26 -22.70
C SER A 24 -8.63 -57.83 -21.38
N THR A 25 -7.44 -58.34 -21.05
CA THR A 25 -6.65 -57.83 -19.91
C THR A 25 -5.13 -57.91 -20.17
N LEU A 26 -4.65 -57.18 -21.17
CA LEU A 26 -3.33 -56.58 -21.10
C LEU A 26 -3.50 -55.08 -20.90
N THR A 27 -3.95 -54.69 -19.69
CA THR A 27 -3.49 -53.43 -19.14
C THR A 27 -1.99 -53.57 -18.96
N ILE A 28 -1.23 -53.13 -19.98
CA ILE A 28 0.19 -52.85 -19.82
C ILE A 28 0.26 -51.86 -18.66
N ALA A 29 0.64 -52.34 -17.47
CA ALA A 29 1.07 -51.47 -16.41
C ALA A 29 2.24 -50.68 -17.00
N LYS A 30 2.02 -49.39 -17.29
CA LYS A 30 3.10 -48.47 -17.68
C LYS A 30 4.10 -48.54 -16.53
N GLU A 31 5.20 -49.27 -16.76
CA GLU A 31 6.28 -49.44 -15.79
C GLU A 31 6.67 -48.02 -15.34
N THR A 32 6.39 -47.68 -14.09
CA THR A 32 6.73 -46.37 -13.54
C THR A 32 8.24 -46.28 -13.52
N GLN A 33 8.82 -45.70 -14.57
CA GLN A 33 10.25 -45.46 -14.64
C GLN A 33 10.69 -44.74 -13.37
N PRO A 34 11.73 -45.23 -12.67
CA PRO A 34 12.35 -44.51 -11.58
C PRO A 34 12.67 -43.07 -12.01
N MET A 35 12.21 -42.09 -11.23
CA MET A 35 12.40 -40.67 -11.54
C MET A 35 13.88 -40.28 -11.68
N SER A 36 14.78 -41.04 -11.07
CA SER A 36 16.23 -40.88 -11.21
C SER A 36 16.69 -41.15 -12.65
N LEU A 37 16.12 -42.15 -13.32
CA LEU A 37 16.44 -42.46 -14.71
C LEU A 37 15.96 -41.36 -15.66
N VAL A 38 14.83 -40.72 -15.37
CA VAL A 38 14.33 -39.57 -16.16
C VAL A 38 15.35 -38.42 -16.13
N ILE A 39 15.86 -38.08 -14.94
CA ILE A 39 16.88 -37.02 -14.80
C ILE A 39 18.17 -37.41 -15.52
N GLN A 40 18.65 -38.63 -15.33
CA GLN A 40 19.88 -39.10 -15.96
C GLN A 40 19.77 -39.16 -17.49
N GLN A 41 18.63 -39.57 -18.02
CA GLN A 41 18.41 -39.72 -19.46
C GLN A 41 18.21 -38.38 -20.18
N TYR A 42 17.48 -37.44 -19.57
CA TYR A 42 17.04 -36.23 -20.27
C TYR A 42 17.69 -34.93 -19.79
N CYS A 43 18.12 -34.87 -18.53
CA CYS A 43 18.64 -33.63 -17.94
C CYS A 43 20.17 -33.62 -17.88
N VAL A 44 20.79 -34.73 -17.49
CA VAL A 44 22.26 -34.86 -17.33
C VAL A 44 22.99 -34.78 -18.67
N LEU A 45 22.29 -34.97 -19.80
CA LEU A 45 22.85 -34.74 -21.14
C LEU A 45 23.44 -33.34 -21.31
N CYS A 46 22.86 -32.32 -20.66
CA CYS A 46 23.34 -30.93 -20.74
C CYS A 46 23.80 -30.39 -19.38
N HIS A 47 23.16 -30.82 -18.29
CA HIS A 47 23.47 -30.40 -16.93
C HIS A 47 24.34 -31.45 -16.22
N ASN A 48 25.60 -31.54 -16.62
CA ASN A 48 26.61 -32.42 -16.00
C ASN A 48 27.87 -31.62 -15.66
N ASP A 49 28.83 -32.26 -15.00
CA ASP A 49 30.05 -31.59 -14.50
C ASP A 49 30.98 -31.11 -15.62
N VAL A 50 30.77 -31.57 -16.87
CA VAL A 50 31.61 -31.23 -18.03
C VAL A 50 30.97 -30.12 -18.87
N ILE A 51 29.74 -30.32 -19.34
CA ILE A 51 29.01 -29.37 -20.18
C ILE A 51 28.55 -28.18 -19.35
N LEU A 52 28.14 -28.43 -18.10
CA LEU A 52 27.78 -27.42 -17.11
C LEU A 52 26.82 -26.34 -17.64
N GLN A 53 25.85 -26.73 -18.46
CA GLN A 53 24.95 -25.78 -19.12
C GLN A 53 24.24 -24.91 -18.08
N ALA A 54 24.28 -23.59 -18.28
CA ALA A 54 23.78 -22.59 -17.34
C ALA A 54 24.46 -22.62 -15.94
N GLY A 55 25.70 -23.11 -15.86
CA GLY A 55 26.52 -23.11 -14.65
C GLY A 55 26.07 -24.09 -13.57
N MET A 56 25.37 -25.17 -13.94
CA MET A 56 24.83 -26.15 -12.98
C MET A 56 24.97 -27.59 -13.45
N SER A 57 25.09 -28.51 -12.48
CA SER A 57 25.16 -29.96 -12.71
C SER A 57 24.04 -30.67 -11.96
N LEU A 58 23.43 -31.65 -12.63
CA LEU A 58 22.45 -32.58 -12.10
C LEU A 58 23.00 -34.02 -12.04
N GLN A 59 24.26 -34.23 -12.40
CA GLN A 59 24.89 -35.55 -12.48
C GLN A 59 24.84 -36.31 -11.14
N HIS A 60 25.00 -35.57 -10.04
CA HIS A 60 24.96 -36.07 -8.67
C HIS A 60 23.66 -35.72 -7.93
N PHE A 61 22.64 -35.20 -8.64
CA PHE A 61 21.37 -34.85 -8.01
C PHE A 61 20.56 -36.11 -7.70
N ASP A 62 20.28 -36.32 -6.41
CA ASP A 62 19.41 -37.41 -5.95
C ASP A 62 17.95 -36.95 -5.81
N VAL A 63 17.12 -37.40 -6.74
CA VAL A 63 15.68 -37.13 -6.75
C VAL A 63 14.92 -37.76 -5.56
N ASN A 64 15.53 -38.71 -4.85
CA ASN A 64 14.95 -39.30 -3.65
C ASN A 64 15.24 -38.48 -2.40
N HIS A 65 16.32 -37.70 -2.42
CA HIS A 65 16.73 -36.80 -1.36
C HIS A 65 16.89 -35.35 -1.85
N PRO A 66 15.85 -34.75 -2.46
CA PRO A 66 15.94 -33.38 -2.98
C PRO A 66 16.21 -32.34 -1.88
N GLU A 67 15.91 -32.67 -0.62
CA GLU A 67 16.20 -31.85 0.55
C GLU A 67 17.70 -31.63 0.82
N MET A 68 18.57 -32.46 0.25
CA MET A 68 20.02 -32.28 0.33
C MET A 68 20.51 -31.12 -0.54
N ASN A 69 19.71 -30.72 -1.55
CA ASN A 69 20.00 -29.57 -2.39
C ASN A 69 18.70 -28.83 -2.77
N PRO A 70 18.03 -28.18 -1.80
CA PRO A 70 16.67 -27.66 -1.99
C PRO A 70 16.63 -26.50 -3.00
N VAL A 71 17.65 -25.64 -3.02
CA VAL A 71 17.74 -24.52 -3.98
C VAL A 71 17.78 -25.02 -5.42
N LEU A 72 18.52 -26.10 -5.67
CA LEU A 72 18.60 -26.73 -6.99
C LEU A 72 17.28 -27.41 -7.38
N ALA A 73 16.66 -28.12 -6.43
CA ALA A 73 15.39 -28.80 -6.63
C ALA A 73 14.26 -27.81 -6.97
N GLU A 74 14.16 -26.69 -6.25
CA GLU A 74 13.17 -25.61 -6.49
C GLU A 74 13.37 -24.96 -7.87
N LYS A 75 14.62 -24.66 -8.26
CA LYS A 75 14.93 -24.16 -9.61
C LYS A 75 14.46 -25.13 -10.69
N MET A 76 14.67 -26.43 -10.47
CA MET A 76 14.22 -27.45 -11.41
C MET A 76 12.69 -27.52 -11.47
N ILE A 77 11.99 -27.50 -10.34
CA ILE A 77 10.52 -27.44 -10.29
C ILE A 77 10.00 -26.25 -11.10
N LEU A 78 10.52 -25.04 -10.88
CA LEU A 78 10.09 -23.83 -11.59
C LEU A 78 10.25 -23.98 -13.11
N LYS A 79 11.40 -24.47 -13.58
CA LYS A 79 11.66 -24.63 -15.02
C LYS A 79 10.79 -25.72 -15.66
N LEU A 80 10.56 -26.82 -14.94
CA LEU A 80 9.71 -27.92 -15.41
C LEU A 80 8.23 -27.52 -15.42
N ARG A 81 7.73 -26.82 -14.38
CA ARG A 81 6.37 -26.28 -14.32
C ARG A 81 6.10 -25.25 -15.42
N ALA A 82 7.08 -24.40 -15.71
CA ALA A 82 7.02 -23.43 -16.80
C ALA A 82 7.18 -24.05 -18.19
N GLY A 83 7.49 -25.36 -18.30
CA GLY A 83 7.72 -26.04 -19.58
C GLY A 83 8.96 -25.53 -20.34
N MET A 84 9.88 -24.86 -19.64
CA MET A 84 11.11 -24.32 -20.23
C MET A 84 12.21 -25.38 -20.35
N MET A 85 12.08 -26.49 -19.63
CA MET A 85 13.03 -27.61 -19.65
C MET A 85 12.30 -28.95 -19.78
N PRO A 86 12.85 -29.91 -20.55
CA PRO A 86 13.94 -29.75 -21.52
C PRO A 86 13.55 -28.81 -22.70
N PRO A 87 14.50 -28.14 -23.38
CA PRO A 87 14.21 -27.24 -24.50
C PRO A 87 13.56 -27.99 -25.66
N GLN A 88 12.86 -27.27 -26.56
CA GLN A 88 12.04 -27.90 -27.60
C GLN A 88 12.82 -28.86 -28.53
N GLU A 89 14.09 -28.54 -28.79
CA GLU A 89 14.97 -29.30 -29.70
C GLU A 89 15.62 -30.51 -29.02
N ALA A 90 15.55 -30.61 -27.69
CA ALA A 90 16.15 -31.71 -26.94
C ALA A 90 15.18 -32.89 -26.79
N PRO A 91 15.70 -34.13 -26.68
CA PRO A 91 14.91 -35.26 -26.24
C PRO A 91 14.22 -34.94 -24.92
N LYS A 92 12.91 -35.17 -24.84
CA LYS A 92 12.13 -34.97 -23.61
C LYS A 92 11.15 -36.11 -23.40
N PRO A 93 10.88 -36.48 -22.14
CA PRO A 93 9.86 -37.46 -21.83
C PRO A 93 8.47 -36.89 -22.10
N ASP A 94 7.46 -37.74 -22.04
CA ASP A 94 6.08 -37.31 -22.18
C ASP A 94 5.65 -36.38 -21.01
N LYS A 95 4.62 -35.58 -21.25
CA LYS A 95 4.16 -34.55 -20.31
C LYS A 95 3.71 -35.13 -18.96
N GLU A 96 3.13 -36.32 -18.96
CA GLU A 96 2.67 -36.98 -17.72
C GLU A 96 3.88 -37.38 -16.87
N THR A 97 4.93 -37.92 -17.48
CA THR A 97 6.19 -38.26 -16.80
C THR A 97 6.86 -37.03 -16.18
N LEU A 98 6.91 -35.88 -16.89
CA LEU A 98 7.42 -34.63 -16.31
C LEU A 98 6.59 -34.15 -15.12
N GLN A 99 5.26 -34.24 -15.21
CA GLN A 99 4.38 -33.86 -14.10
C GLN A 99 4.55 -34.76 -12.88
N LEU A 100 4.75 -36.07 -13.08
CA LEU A 100 5.05 -37.02 -12.02
C LEU A 100 6.40 -36.74 -11.36
N LEU A 101 7.43 -36.41 -12.15
CA LEU A 101 8.74 -36.03 -11.64
C LEU A 101 8.64 -34.80 -10.74
N VAL A 102 8.03 -33.73 -11.25
CA VAL A 102 7.84 -32.47 -10.51
C VAL A 102 7.07 -32.72 -9.22
N LYS A 103 5.93 -33.42 -9.30
CA LYS A 103 5.09 -33.71 -8.14
C LYS A 103 5.81 -34.57 -7.10
N SER A 104 6.65 -35.51 -7.53
CA SER A 104 7.49 -36.31 -6.62
C SER A 104 8.48 -35.43 -5.85
N ILE A 105 9.15 -34.50 -6.53
CA ILE A 105 10.14 -33.61 -5.89
C ILE A 105 9.44 -32.65 -4.93
N GLU A 106 8.35 -32.00 -5.36
CA GLU A 106 7.51 -31.14 -4.53
C GLU A 106 7.05 -31.88 -3.26
N THR A 107 6.48 -33.09 -3.41
CA THR A 107 5.99 -33.87 -2.27
C THR A 107 7.10 -34.22 -1.27
N LYS A 108 8.31 -34.54 -1.77
CA LYS A 108 9.47 -34.87 -0.91
C LYS A 108 10.01 -33.63 -0.20
N LEU A 109 10.14 -32.51 -0.92
CA LEU A 109 10.54 -31.22 -0.34
C LEU A 109 9.52 -30.77 0.72
N ASP A 110 8.22 -30.82 0.42
CA ASP A 110 7.15 -30.49 1.37
C ASP A 110 7.22 -31.35 2.63
N LYS A 111 7.48 -32.66 2.47
CA LYS A 111 7.63 -33.59 3.60
C LYS A 111 8.88 -33.28 4.42
N ALA A 112 10.00 -32.96 3.78
CA ALA A 112 11.24 -32.57 4.45
C ALA A 112 11.08 -31.23 5.19
N ALA A 113 10.46 -30.24 4.56
CA ALA A 113 10.16 -28.94 5.15
C ALA A 113 9.27 -29.08 6.41
N ARG A 114 8.21 -29.90 6.35
CA ARG A 114 7.36 -30.21 7.51
C ARG A 114 8.12 -30.86 8.67
N LYS A 115 9.17 -31.63 8.40
CA LYS A 115 10.03 -32.23 9.44
C LYS A 115 11.02 -31.23 10.04
N ARG A 116 11.55 -30.33 9.22
CA ARG A 116 12.53 -29.32 9.67
C ARG A 116 11.90 -28.36 10.69
N ASN A 117 10.60 -28.11 10.59
CA ASN A 117 9.82 -27.22 11.47
C ASN A 117 10.52 -25.86 11.71
N ASP A 118 11.17 -25.34 10.67
CA ASP A 118 11.92 -24.09 10.70
C ASP A 118 11.14 -23.04 9.91
N PRO A 119 10.41 -22.14 10.61
CA PRO A 119 9.64 -21.06 9.99
C PRO A 119 10.53 -19.89 9.51
N GLY A 120 11.85 -19.98 9.68
CA GLY A 120 12.78 -18.88 9.45
C GLY A 120 12.82 -17.88 10.60
N THR A 121 13.60 -16.81 10.40
CA THR A 121 13.74 -15.71 11.36
C THR A 121 13.05 -14.46 10.83
N ARG A 122 12.53 -13.62 11.73
CA ARG A 122 11.97 -12.31 11.39
C ARG A 122 12.71 -11.24 12.21
N PRO A 123 13.55 -10.41 11.59
CA PRO A 123 14.15 -9.28 12.30
C PRO A 123 13.09 -8.23 12.65
N PHE A 124 13.45 -7.28 13.51
CA PHE A 124 12.58 -6.14 13.77
C PHE A 124 12.25 -5.41 12.47
N GLN A 125 10.96 -5.22 12.23
CA GLN A 125 10.44 -4.58 11.05
C GLN A 125 9.91 -3.20 11.44
N ARG A 126 10.41 -2.13 10.81
CA ARG A 126 9.78 -0.81 10.90
C ARG A 126 8.62 -0.70 9.91
N LEU A 127 7.80 0.32 10.06
CA LEU A 127 6.83 0.66 9.02
C LEU A 127 7.56 1.17 7.77
N ASN A 128 7.16 0.71 6.60
CA ASN A 128 7.51 1.39 5.34
C ASN A 128 6.67 2.66 5.19
N ARG A 129 6.93 3.47 4.15
CA ARG A 129 6.19 4.71 3.89
C ARG A 129 4.69 4.48 3.71
N ALA A 130 4.30 3.43 2.98
CA ALA A 130 2.89 3.12 2.73
C ALA A 130 2.15 2.72 4.03
N GLU A 131 2.72 1.81 4.81
CA GLU A 131 2.22 1.38 6.12
C GLU A 131 2.14 2.56 7.09
N TYR A 132 3.15 3.44 7.11
CA TYR A 132 3.14 4.65 7.95
C TYR A 132 1.97 5.58 7.57
N ALA A 133 1.78 5.87 6.27
CA ALA A 133 0.66 6.71 5.82
C ALA A 133 -0.69 6.08 6.16
N GLN A 134 -0.86 4.78 5.92
CA GLN A 134 -2.11 4.08 6.18
C GLN A 134 -2.43 4.03 7.67
N GLN A 135 -1.41 3.83 8.52
CA GLN A 135 -1.60 3.81 9.96
C GLN A 135 -1.97 5.20 10.52
N ILE A 136 -1.38 6.28 10.01
CA ILE A 136 -1.77 7.65 10.35
C ILE A 136 -3.22 7.92 9.95
N LYS A 137 -3.62 7.51 8.75
CA LYS A 137 -4.99 7.63 8.25
C LYS A 137 -5.99 6.86 9.13
N ASP A 138 -5.64 5.66 9.58
CA ASP A 138 -6.52 4.86 10.43
C ASP A 138 -6.67 5.42 11.86
N ILE A 139 -5.62 6.04 12.41
CA ILE A 139 -5.63 6.55 13.79
C ILE A 139 -6.24 7.96 13.87
N LEU A 140 -5.90 8.82 12.91
CA LEU A 140 -6.19 10.26 12.93
C LEU A 140 -7.14 10.70 11.81
N GLY A 141 -7.41 9.85 10.81
CA GLY A 141 -8.21 10.24 9.65
C GLY A 141 -7.51 11.26 8.74
N LEU A 142 -6.20 11.42 8.87
CA LEU A 142 -5.38 12.33 8.07
C LEU A 142 -4.68 11.61 6.92
N THR A 143 -4.64 12.25 5.77
CA THR A 143 -3.92 11.76 4.59
C THR A 143 -2.60 12.50 4.47
N VAL A 144 -1.51 11.81 4.79
CA VAL A 144 -0.16 12.37 4.79
C VAL A 144 0.64 11.87 3.59
N ASN A 145 1.62 12.66 3.15
CA ASN A 145 2.62 12.22 2.18
C ASN A 145 3.95 11.96 2.91
N PRO A 146 4.30 10.69 3.21
CA PRO A 146 5.53 10.37 3.92
C PRO A 146 6.80 10.80 3.17
N ALA A 147 6.72 11.04 1.87
CA ALA A 147 7.84 11.54 1.05
C ALA A 147 8.39 12.88 1.55
N GLU A 148 7.59 13.68 2.26
CA GLU A 148 8.01 14.97 2.80
C GLU A 148 9.08 14.82 3.89
N TRP A 149 9.17 13.66 4.54
CA TRP A 149 10.10 13.42 5.66
C TRP A 149 10.97 12.18 5.47
N LEU A 150 10.40 11.08 4.98
CA LEU A 150 11.03 9.76 4.96
C LEU A 150 11.68 9.48 3.59
N PRO A 151 12.92 8.93 3.58
CA PRO A 151 13.55 8.47 2.35
C PRO A 151 12.78 7.30 1.73
N GLU A 152 12.99 7.02 0.46
CA GLU A 152 12.44 5.83 -0.19
C GLU A 152 12.88 4.54 0.52
N ASP A 153 11.98 3.58 0.61
CA ASP A 153 12.23 2.29 1.21
C ASP A 153 13.07 1.41 0.27
N GLN A 154 13.91 0.56 0.85
CA GLN A 154 14.70 -0.40 0.07
C GLN A 154 13.81 -1.53 -0.43
N ILE A 155 13.96 -1.87 -1.71
CA ILE A 155 13.23 -2.97 -2.34
C ILE A 155 14.05 -4.26 -2.20
N SER A 156 13.44 -5.28 -1.59
CA SER A 156 13.97 -6.66 -1.53
C SER A 156 12.96 -7.60 -2.19
N ALA A 157 13.42 -8.51 -3.04
CA ALA A 157 12.56 -9.45 -3.78
C ALA A 157 11.35 -8.80 -4.51
N SER A 158 11.48 -7.54 -4.94
CA SER A 158 10.42 -6.71 -5.57
C SER A 158 9.35 -6.17 -4.61
N PHE A 159 9.57 -6.24 -3.30
CA PHE A 159 8.69 -5.67 -2.27
C PHE A 159 9.46 -4.68 -1.40
N ASP A 160 8.79 -3.62 -0.93
CA ASP A 160 9.37 -2.58 -0.07
C ASP A 160 9.06 -2.81 1.43
N ASN A 161 8.35 -3.89 1.74
CA ASN A 161 7.84 -4.25 3.06
C ASN A 161 8.55 -5.47 3.69
N ILE A 162 9.74 -5.83 3.19
CA ILE A 162 10.50 -6.97 3.73
C ILE A 162 11.42 -6.51 4.86
N ALA A 163 11.32 -7.18 6.01
CA ALA A 163 12.02 -6.80 7.24
C ALA A 163 13.56 -6.83 7.12
N ASP A 164 14.13 -7.61 6.20
CA ASP A 164 15.59 -7.81 6.06
C ASP A 164 16.33 -6.56 5.53
N VAL A 165 15.63 -5.67 4.82
CA VAL A 165 16.16 -4.42 4.28
C VAL A 165 15.61 -3.17 4.98
N GLN A 166 14.92 -3.36 6.10
CA GLN A 166 14.22 -2.29 6.84
C GLN A 166 14.94 -1.86 8.14
N THR A 167 16.27 -1.82 8.09
CA THR A 167 17.07 -1.32 9.23
C THR A 167 16.78 0.17 9.51
N ILE A 168 16.87 0.55 10.78
CA ILE A 168 16.69 1.95 11.22
C ILE A 168 18.05 2.62 11.30
N SER A 169 18.22 3.69 10.52
CA SER A 169 19.38 4.58 10.66
C SER A 169 19.06 5.74 11.60
N ALA A 170 20.10 6.39 12.15
CA ALA A 170 19.92 7.61 12.94
C ALA A 170 19.18 8.71 12.15
N THR A 171 19.46 8.83 10.85
CA THR A 171 18.77 9.77 9.95
C THR A 171 17.29 9.45 9.84
N SER A 172 16.94 8.16 9.74
CA SER A 172 15.54 7.71 9.72
C SER A 172 14.82 8.06 11.02
N MET A 173 15.47 7.92 12.17
CA MET A 173 14.88 8.29 13.47
C MET A 173 14.57 9.79 13.53
N THR A 174 15.50 10.65 13.14
CA THR A 174 15.27 12.10 13.09
C THR A 174 14.12 12.47 12.15
N ALA A 175 14.02 11.78 11.01
CA ALA A 175 12.92 11.97 10.06
C ALA A 175 11.56 11.58 10.68
N TYR A 176 11.47 10.46 11.40
CA TYR A 176 10.25 10.06 12.10
C TYR A 176 9.84 11.04 13.20
N LEU A 177 10.79 11.57 13.97
CA LEU A 177 10.50 12.61 14.98
C LEU A 177 9.96 13.89 14.33
N THR A 178 10.54 14.28 13.19
CA THR A 178 10.07 15.44 12.42
C THR A 178 8.66 15.22 11.87
N ALA A 179 8.40 14.03 11.31
CA ALA A 179 7.09 13.65 10.82
C ALA A 179 6.05 13.61 11.95
N ALA A 180 6.38 13.01 13.10
CA ALA A 180 5.51 12.95 14.26
C ALA A 180 5.11 14.35 14.77
N SER A 181 6.07 15.28 14.85
CA SER A 181 5.80 16.65 15.27
C SER A 181 4.92 17.40 14.27
N ASP A 182 5.19 17.25 12.97
CA ASP A 182 4.40 17.91 11.93
C ASP A 182 2.96 17.35 11.87
N ILE A 183 2.81 16.03 11.90
CA ILE A 183 1.50 15.37 11.89
C ILE A 183 0.70 15.73 13.15
N ALA A 184 1.33 15.75 14.33
CA ALA A 184 0.65 16.17 15.56
C ALA A 184 0.15 17.62 15.47
N ARG A 185 0.92 18.53 14.85
CA ARG A 185 0.48 19.90 14.59
C ARG A 185 -0.69 19.97 13.62
N GLN A 186 -0.65 19.22 12.51
CA GLN A 186 -1.74 19.14 11.54
C GLN A 186 -3.02 18.58 12.18
N ALA A 187 -2.89 17.55 13.01
CA ALA A 187 -4.02 16.84 13.61
C ALA A 187 -4.76 17.65 14.67
N ILE A 188 -4.03 18.36 15.53
CA ILE A 188 -4.62 19.19 16.57
C ILE A 188 -5.02 20.56 16.02
N GLY A 189 -4.23 21.12 15.10
CA GLY A 189 -4.30 22.53 14.73
C GLY A 189 -3.63 23.42 15.79
N GLN A 190 -3.46 24.70 15.45
CA GLN A 190 -2.79 25.67 16.29
C GLN A 190 -3.46 27.03 16.15
N SER A 191 -4.18 27.47 17.18
CA SER A 191 -4.92 28.74 17.17
C SER A 191 -4.04 29.98 17.00
N ASN A 192 -2.77 29.89 17.39
CA ASN A 192 -1.75 30.94 17.19
C ASN A 192 -0.73 30.54 16.12
N ALA A 193 -1.15 29.80 15.09
CA ALA A 193 -0.27 29.35 14.03
C ALA A 193 0.44 30.55 13.37
N PRO A 194 1.77 30.47 13.13
CA PRO A 194 2.46 31.48 12.36
C PRO A 194 1.96 31.47 10.92
N THR A 195 2.02 32.62 10.26
CA THR A 195 1.74 32.71 8.82
C THR A 195 2.84 31.97 8.06
N LEU A 196 2.44 30.93 7.32
CA LEU A 196 3.32 30.11 6.50
C LEU A 196 2.80 30.09 5.07
N ALA A 197 3.71 29.87 4.11
CA ALA A 197 3.36 29.69 2.71
C ALA A 197 3.77 28.29 2.25
N LYS A 198 2.80 27.46 1.83
CA LYS A 198 3.07 26.14 1.21
C LYS A 198 2.79 26.22 -0.27
N THR A 199 3.78 25.86 -1.09
CA THR A 199 3.68 25.88 -2.56
C THR A 199 3.55 24.47 -3.10
N TYR A 200 2.51 24.25 -3.89
CA TYR A 200 2.24 23.05 -4.65
C TYR A 200 2.57 23.30 -6.12
N THR A 201 3.17 22.32 -6.79
CA THR A 201 3.63 22.47 -8.16
C THR A 201 3.15 21.35 -9.06
N ASN A 202 2.68 21.72 -10.25
CA ASN A 202 2.49 20.76 -11.34
C ASN A 202 3.77 20.66 -12.17
N SER A 203 4.02 19.50 -12.78
CA SER A 203 5.01 19.41 -13.86
C SER A 203 4.46 20.12 -15.10
N PRO A 204 5.30 20.71 -15.96
CA PRO A 204 4.86 21.25 -17.26
C PRO A 204 4.18 20.21 -18.16
N SER A 205 4.41 18.92 -17.88
CA SER A 205 3.84 17.79 -18.60
C SER A 205 2.43 17.40 -18.12
N VAL A 206 1.98 17.89 -16.96
CA VAL A 206 0.64 17.56 -16.44
C VAL A 206 -0.40 18.22 -17.31
N SER A 207 -1.31 17.42 -17.86
CA SER A 207 -2.34 17.96 -18.70
C SER A 207 -3.36 18.81 -17.94
N GLN A 208 -3.75 19.93 -18.55
CA GLN A 208 -4.70 20.90 -17.99
C GLN A 208 -5.85 21.20 -18.97
N HIS A 209 -6.14 20.20 -19.80
CA HIS A 209 -7.22 20.21 -20.78
C HIS A 209 -8.59 19.99 -20.13
N GLU A 210 -9.64 20.25 -20.90
CA GLU A 210 -11.03 20.19 -20.43
C GLU A 210 -11.58 18.77 -20.22
N TRP A 211 -11.07 17.77 -20.95
CA TRP A 211 -11.50 16.38 -20.82
C TRP A 211 -10.75 15.65 -19.69
N GLU A 212 -9.80 16.33 -19.04
CA GLU A 212 -9.04 15.83 -17.90
C GLU A 212 -9.33 16.68 -16.67
N PRO A 213 -10.50 16.45 -16.04
CA PRO A 213 -10.87 17.18 -14.84
C PRO A 213 -9.90 16.85 -13.71
N VAL A 214 -9.57 17.87 -12.92
CA VAL A 214 -8.77 17.69 -11.71
C VAL A 214 -9.68 17.13 -10.61
N GLU A 215 -9.16 16.20 -9.80
CA GLU A 215 -9.92 15.58 -8.71
C GLU A 215 -10.53 16.64 -7.76
N GLY A 216 -11.84 16.53 -7.50
CA GLY A 216 -12.56 17.44 -6.60
C GLY A 216 -12.83 18.83 -7.16
N ALA A 217 -12.48 19.10 -8.43
CA ALA A 217 -12.80 20.37 -9.07
C ALA A 217 -14.30 20.51 -9.37
N PRO A 218 -14.88 21.72 -9.27
CA PRO A 218 -16.27 21.96 -9.66
C PRO A 218 -16.53 21.65 -11.13
N TYR A 219 -17.78 21.27 -11.45
CA TYR A 219 -18.21 21.08 -12.85
C TYR A 219 -18.05 22.34 -13.68
N GLY A 220 -17.67 22.20 -14.95
CA GLY A 220 -17.45 23.34 -15.85
C GLY A 220 -16.09 24.02 -15.67
N THR A 221 -15.17 23.40 -14.92
CA THR A 221 -13.76 23.82 -14.83
C THR A 221 -12.88 22.95 -15.74
N ARG A 222 -11.66 23.42 -16.01
CA ARG A 222 -10.61 22.65 -16.72
C ARG A 222 -9.25 22.89 -16.07
N GLY A 223 -8.43 21.84 -16.03
CA GLY A 223 -7.05 21.92 -15.56
C GLY A 223 -6.87 22.56 -14.18
N GLY A 224 -5.63 22.77 -13.78
CA GLY A 224 -5.29 23.41 -12.51
C GLY A 224 -4.61 22.49 -11.50
N ILE A 225 -4.70 22.86 -10.22
CA ILE A 225 -4.07 22.17 -9.09
C ILE A 225 -5.15 21.88 -8.06
N SER A 226 -5.28 20.63 -7.63
CA SER A 226 -6.13 20.21 -6.52
C SER A 226 -5.31 19.39 -5.54
N VAL A 227 -5.26 19.83 -4.29
CA VAL A 227 -4.36 19.27 -3.28
C VAL A 227 -5.07 19.19 -1.94
N LEU A 228 -4.74 18.18 -1.14
CA LEU A 228 -5.08 18.18 0.28
C LEU A 228 -4.12 19.12 1.01
N HIS A 229 -4.68 20.11 1.70
CA HIS A 229 -3.93 21.06 2.50
C HIS A 229 -4.46 21.05 3.94
N SER A 230 -3.55 20.93 4.91
CA SER A 230 -3.89 21.05 6.32
C SER A 230 -3.86 22.53 6.74
N PHE A 231 -5.04 23.13 6.90
CA PHE A 231 -5.17 24.49 7.42
C PHE A 231 -4.99 24.48 8.95
N PRO A 232 -3.93 25.10 9.51
CA PRO A 232 -3.61 24.94 10.92
C PRO A 232 -4.59 25.68 11.86
N ALA A 233 -5.28 26.72 11.39
CA ALA A 233 -6.20 27.53 12.19
C ALA A 233 -7.38 28.04 11.33
N ASP A 234 -8.44 28.46 12.00
CA ASP A 234 -9.51 29.25 11.38
C ASP A 234 -8.98 30.65 11.15
N GLY A 235 -8.93 31.10 9.91
CA GLY A 235 -8.38 32.41 9.60
C GLY A 235 -8.48 32.75 8.12
N GLU A 236 -7.88 33.86 7.75
CA GLU A 236 -7.82 34.32 6.36
C GLU A 236 -6.60 33.74 5.66
N TYR A 237 -6.78 33.32 4.42
CA TYR A 237 -5.74 32.73 3.59
C TYR A 237 -5.69 33.43 2.23
N ILE A 238 -4.50 33.49 1.65
CA ILE A 238 -4.26 34.06 0.33
C ILE A 238 -3.74 32.94 -0.58
N PHE A 239 -4.38 32.77 -1.74
CA PHE A 239 -3.96 31.82 -2.76
C PHE A 239 -3.20 32.57 -3.83
N LYS A 240 -1.91 32.28 -3.99
CA LYS A 240 -1.04 32.84 -5.03
C LYS A 240 -0.81 31.82 -6.13
N MET A 241 -0.94 32.23 -7.38
CA MET A 241 -0.87 31.36 -8.55
C MET A 241 0.23 31.81 -9.50
N GLY A 242 1.03 30.84 -9.96
CA GLY A 242 2.09 31.02 -10.95
C GLY A 242 1.82 30.21 -12.20
N PHE A 243 2.12 30.78 -13.37
CA PHE A 243 1.78 30.21 -14.68
C PHE A 243 3.01 30.12 -15.58
N MET A 244 2.96 29.20 -16.55
CA MET A 244 4.00 29.05 -17.58
C MET A 244 3.64 29.71 -18.92
N SER A 245 2.37 29.68 -19.30
CA SER A 245 1.84 30.11 -20.59
C SER A 245 0.54 30.92 -20.44
N GLY A 246 -0.10 31.31 -21.54
CA GLY A 246 -1.33 32.12 -21.53
C GLY A 246 -1.10 33.62 -21.29
N TRP A 247 0.12 34.10 -21.57
CA TRP A 247 0.44 35.52 -21.54
C TRP A 247 -0.45 36.26 -22.54
N GLY A 248 -1.17 37.29 -22.08
CA GLY A 248 -2.14 38.03 -22.92
C GLY A 248 -3.58 37.49 -22.96
N GLU A 249 -3.82 36.25 -22.52
CA GLU A 249 -5.18 35.68 -22.51
C GLU A 249 -6.11 36.39 -21.53
N ARG A 250 -7.41 36.43 -21.87
CA ARG A 250 -8.45 37.22 -21.17
C ARG A 250 -9.67 36.42 -20.69
N TYR A 251 -9.84 35.16 -21.11
CA TYR A 251 -11.08 34.41 -20.89
C TYR A 251 -10.92 33.17 -20.00
N HIS A 252 -9.98 33.19 -19.05
CA HIS A 252 -9.65 32.02 -18.23
C HIS A 252 -9.65 32.31 -16.73
N ASN A 253 -10.70 32.96 -16.23
CA ASN A 253 -10.87 33.18 -14.78
C ASN A 253 -10.62 31.89 -13.99
N ILE A 254 -10.04 32.03 -12.81
CA ILE A 254 -9.68 30.90 -11.97
C ILE A 254 -10.70 30.80 -10.86
N ASP A 255 -11.30 29.62 -10.76
CA ASP A 255 -12.08 29.20 -9.62
C ASP A 255 -11.15 28.75 -8.50
N ILE A 256 -11.34 29.32 -7.31
CA ILE A 256 -10.79 28.78 -6.07
C ILE A 256 -11.95 28.13 -5.32
N SER A 257 -11.80 26.85 -5.03
CA SER A 257 -12.78 26.04 -4.32
C SER A 257 -12.14 25.26 -3.17
N ILE A 258 -12.94 25.03 -2.13
CA ILE A 258 -12.57 24.22 -0.96
C ILE A 258 -13.57 23.09 -0.86
N ASP A 259 -13.08 21.85 -0.80
CA ASP A 259 -13.91 20.64 -0.71
C ASP A 259 -14.97 20.53 -1.83
N GLY A 260 -14.66 21.08 -3.02
CA GLY A 260 -15.53 21.12 -4.19
C GLY A 260 -16.57 22.25 -4.19
N GLU A 261 -16.62 23.06 -3.13
CA GLU A 261 -17.49 24.24 -3.05
C GLU A 261 -16.75 25.50 -3.49
N HIS A 262 -17.39 26.31 -4.33
CA HIS A 262 -16.86 27.58 -4.81
C HIS A 262 -16.61 28.55 -3.65
N LEU A 263 -15.38 29.07 -3.54
CA LEU A 263 -15.00 30.06 -2.54
C LEU A 263 -14.88 31.47 -3.14
N THR A 264 -14.11 31.60 -4.22
CA THR A 264 -13.93 32.90 -4.91
C THR A 264 -13.44 32.70 -6.34
N THR A 265 -13.56 33.74 -7.17
CA THR A 265 -13.02 33.75 -8.54
C THR A 265 -11.94 34.80 -8.67
N VAL A 266 -10.76 34.38 -9.15
CA VAL A 266 -9.69 35.29 -9.55
C VAL A 266 -9.82 35.59 -11.03
N ARG A 267 -9.92 36.87 -11.39
CA ARG A 267 -9.97 37.27 -12.80
C ARG A 267 -8.60 37.03 -13.44
N TYR A 268 -8.54 36.12 -14.39
CA TYR A 268 -7.30 35.87 -15.15
C TYR A 268 -7.12 36.95 -16.21
N GLY A 269 -6.01 37.68 -16.10
CA GLY A 269 -5.80 38.92 -16.86
C GLY A 269 -6.05 40.18 -16.02
N GLY A 270 -5.04 41.05 -15.98
CA GLY A 270 -5.02 42.33 -15.27
C GLY A 270 -4.54 43.48 -16.16
N GLU A 271 -4.44 44.67 -15.60
CA GLU A 271 -3.83 45.81 -16.27
C GLU A 271 -2.39 45.44 -16.67
N ILE A 272 -2.11 45.64 -17.95
CA ILE A 272 -0.79 45.53 -18.52
C ILE A 272 -0.05 46.78 -18.03
N ASP A 273 1.09 46.63 -17.36
CA ASP A 273 1.91 47.81 -17.02
C ASP A 273 2.38 48.52 -18.31
N PHE A 274 2.94 49.71 -18.18
CA PHE A 274 3.45 50.48 -19.34
C PHE A 274 4.53 49.74 -20.16
N GLN A 275 5.03 48.59 -19.67
CA GLN A 275 6.03 47.74 -20.32
C GLN A 275 5.44 46.46 -20.95
N GLY A 276 4.11 46.29 -20.96
CA GLY A 276 3.51 45.09 -21.55
C GLY A 276 3.40 43.90 -20.59
N ARG A 277 3.74 44.05 -19.30
CA ARG A 277 3.84 42.94 -18.34
C ARG A 277 2.60 42.89 -17.45
N LYS A 278 2.06 41.69 -17.27
CA LYS A 278 0.97 41.42 -16.31
C LYS A 278 1.56 41.34 -14.89
N LYS A 279 0.83 41.81 -13.86
CA LYS A 279 1.20 41.58 -12.45
C LYS A 279 1.15 40.08 -12.14
N PHE A 280 2.29 39.54 -11.71
CA PHE A 280 2.42 38.17 -11.22
C PHE A 280 3.20 38.16 -9.89
N PRO A 281 2.91 37.22 -8.97
CA PRO A 281 1.88 36.18 -9.06
C PRO A 281 0.45 36.75 -9.03
N MET A 282 -0.52 36.00 -9.55
CA MET A 282 -1.93 36.34 -9.37
C MET A 282 -2.34 35.87 -7.98
N GLU A 283 -3.15 36.65 -7.26
CA GLU A 283 -3.55 36.29 -5.90
C GLU A 283 -5.03 36.57 -5.64
N THR A 284 -5.61 35.87 -4.66
CA THR A 284 -6.93 36.18 -4.13
C THR A 284 -6.84 37.35 -3.14
N ASP A 285 -7.96 38.04 -2.92
CA ASP A 285 -8.14 38.74 -1.65
C ASP A 285 -8.11 37.71 -0.49
N PRO A 286 -7.83 38.15 0.75
CA PRO A 286 -7.88 37.24 1.91
C PRO A 286 -9.24 36.57 2.03
N VAL A 287 -9.26 35.23 2.06
CA VAL A 287 -10.49 34.42 2.16
C VAL A 287 -10.48 33.62 3.45
N PHE A 288 -11.61 33.64 4.18
CA PHE A 288 -11.72 32.91 5.44
C PHE A 288 -11.90 31.41 5.20
N ILE A 289 -11.06 30.59 5.82
CA ILE A 289 -11.12 29.12 5.76
C ILE A 289 -11.03 28.55 7.17
N ARG A 290 -11.83 27.51 7.43
CA ARG A 290 -11.80 26.76 8.70
C ARG A 290 -10.69 25.72 8.70
N ALA A 291 -10.07 25.55 9.87
CA ALA A 291 -8.98 24.61 10.13
C ALA A 291 -9.31 23.15 9.78
N GLY A 292 -8.24 22.38 9.55
CA GLY A 292 -8.27 20.95 9.22
C GLY A 292 -7.76 20.64 7.83
N GLU A 293 -7.61 19.35 7.54
CA GLU A 293 -7.32 18.86 6.20
C GLU A 293 -8.52 19.10 5.29
N ARG A 294 -8.33 19.91 4.25
CA ARG A 294 -9.34 20.22 3.25
C ARG A 294 -8.73 20.18 1.86
N ARG A 295 -9.55 19.83 0.87
CA ARG A 295 -9.12 19.84 -0.52
C ARG A 295 -9.19 21.27 -1.04
N ALA A 296 -8.03 21.85 -1.33
CA ALA A 296 -7.90 23.16 -1.95
C ALA A 296 -7.67 23.02 -3.44
N THR A 297 -8.53 23.67 -4.22
CA THR A 297 -8.58 23.50 -5.66
C THR A 297 -8.54 24.85 -6.36
N ALA A 298 -7.60 25.02 -7.29
CA ALA A 298 -7.46 26.19 -8.14
C ALA A 298 -7.51 25.75 -9.61
N THR A 299 -8.59 26.10 -10.32
CA THR A 299 -8.89 25.57 -11.66
C THR A 299 -9.40 26.65 -12.59
N PHE A 300 -9.25 26.48 -13.91
CA PHE A 300 -9.75 27.47 -14.86
C PHE A 300 -11.24 27.26 -15.13
N ILE A 301 -12.03 28.33 -15.06
CA ILE A 301 -13.42 28.32 -15.51
C ILE A 301 -13.45 28.16 -17.03
N ARG A 302 -14.16 27.15 -17.52
CA ARG A 302 -14.34 26.92 -18.95
C ARG A 302 -15.24 28.01 -19.54
N LYS A 303 -14.69 28.82 -20.44
CA LYS A 303 -15.44 29.88 -21.14
C LYS A 303 -15.38 29.79 -22.67
N MET A 304 -14.36 29.13 -23.23
CA MET A 304 -14.17 29.04 -24.68
C MET A 304 -13.64 27.66 -25.06
N ASP A 305 -14.20 27.10 -26.12
CA ASP A 305 -13.68 25.93 -26.83
C ASP A 305 -13.16 26.43 -28.17
N GLY A 306 -11.84 26.56 -28.31
CA GLY A 306 -11.20 26.86 -29.58
C GLY A 306 -10.74 25.57 -30.26
N PRO A 307 -10.74 25.48 -31.60
CA PRO A 307 -10.08 24.36 -32.29
C PRO A 307 -8.60 24.36 -31.91
N TYR A 308 -8.10 23.23 -31.40
CA TYR A 308 -6.71 23.08 -30.98
C TYR A 308 -6.04 21.96 -31.77
N GLU A 309 -4.79 22.21 -32.17
CA GLU A 309 -3.95 21.24 -32.89
C GLU A 309 -3.27 20.32 -31.88
N ASP A 310 -3.90 19.17 -31.61
CA ASP A 310 -3.30 18.01 -30.94
C ASP A 310 -3.49 16.79 -31.83
N LEU A 311 -2.98 16.88 -33.08
CA LEU A 311 -3.16 15.86 -34.12
C LEU A 311 -2.51 14.52 -33.79
N ILE A 312 -1.74 14.41 -32.70
CA ILE A 312 -1.11 13.17 -32.26
C ILE A 312 -1.09 13.14 -30.72
N ARG A 313 -1.89 12.26 -30.08
CA ARG A 313 -1.79 11.88 -28.66
C ARG A 313 -1.00 10.57 -28.49
N PRO A 314 0.34 10.52 -28.64
CA PRO A 314 1.09 9.34 -28.24
C PRO A 314 1.41 9.35 -26.74
N ASN A 315 1.29 10.50 -26.05
CA ASN A 315 1.66 10.69 -24.64
C ASN A 315 0.63 11.60 -23.91
N ASP A 316 0.53 11.51 -22.57
CA ASP A 316 -0.36 12.32 -21.70
C ASP A 316 -0.01 13.83 -21.63
N TRP A 317 0.72 14.35 -22.61
CA TRP A 317 1.27 15.71 -22.60
C TRP A 317 0.28 16.71 -23.18
N SER A 318 -0.09 17.76 -22.43
CA SER A 318 -0.95 18.83 -22.96
C SER A 318 -0.22 20.02 -23.56
N LEU A 319 1.10 20.14 -23.36
CA LEU A 319 1.86 21.35 -23.70
C LEU A 319 2.73 21.08 -24.94
N THR A 320 2.20 21.35 -26.13
CA THR A 320 2.94 21.23 -27.40
C THR A 320 3.96 22.36 -27.62
N GLY A 321 3.95 23.40 -26.78
CA GLY A 321 4.95 24.47 -26.71
C GLY A 321 4.45 25.70 -25.93
N THR A 322 5.36 26.56 -25.48
CA THR A 322 5.02 27.87 -24.88
C THR A 322 5.05 29.01 -25.89
N GLU A 323 5.39 28.72 -27.14
CA GLU A 323 5.50 29.72 -28.20
C GLU A 323 4.12 30.11 -28.74
N THR A 324 3.82 31.39 -28.68
CA THR A 324 2.64 31.97 -29.33
C THR A 324 2.99 32.28 -30.78
N SER A 325 2.35 31.61 -31.73
CA SER A 325 2.44 31.94 -33.16
C SER A 325 1.20 32.70 -33.59
N TYR A 326 1.30 33.46 -34.69
CA TYR A 326 0.14 34.14 -35.25
C TYR A 326 -0.93 33.11 -35.64
N GLY A 327 -2.12 33.21 -35.04
CA GLY A 327 -3.23 32.28 -35.27
C GLY A 327 -3.28 31.07 -34.32
N THR A 328 -2.38 30.96 -33.32
CA THR A 328 -2.48 29.92 -32.28
C THR A 328 -2.84 30.51 -30.91
N THR A 329 -3.77 29.85 -30.21
CA THR A 329 -4.15 30.20 -28.83
C THR A 329 -3.38 29.32 -27.86
N SER A 330 -2.51 29.92 -27.03
CA SER A 330 -1.81 29.20 -25.95
C SER A 330 -2.61 29.35 -24.66
N LEU A 331 -3.24 28.27 -24.21
CA LEU A 331 -4.00 28.27 -22.97
C LEU A 331 -3.07 28.50 -21.77
N PRO A 332 -3.56 29.18 -20.72
CA PRO A 332 -2.80 29.31 -19.48
C PRO A 332 -2.63 27.97 -18.80
N HIS A 333 -1.43 27.75 -18.29
CA HIS A 333 -1.04 26.53 -17.60
C HIS A 333 -0.61 26.87 -16.16
N LEU A 334 -1.37 26.40 -15.18
CA LEU A 334 -1.12 26.67 -13.77
C LEU A 334 0.02 25.78 -13.26
N MET A 335 1.15 26.38 -12.93
CA MET A 335 2.35 25.67 -12.49
C MET A 335 2.51 25.62 -10.99
N ARG A 336 2.09 26.67 -10.30
CA ARG A 336 2.28 26.81 -8.86
C ARG A 336 1.01 27.32 -8.21
N LEU A 337 0.62 26.68 -7.13
CA LEU A 337 -0.41 27.14 -6.21
C LEU A 337 0.25 27.29 -4.84
N THR A 338 0.39 28.51 -4.35
CA THR A 338 0.89 28.81 -3.01
C THR A 338 -0.28 29.21 -2.13
N ILE A 339 -0.46 28.50 -1.02
CA ILE A 339 -1.44 28.83 0.02
C ILE A 339 -0.66 29.50 1.15
N GLU A 340 -0.98 30.75 1.45
CA GLU A 340 -0.34 31.55 2.49
C GLU A 340 -1.34 31.94 3.57
N GLY A 341 -0.99 31.71 4.83
CA GLY A 341 -1.82 31.99 5.99
C GLY A 341 -1.46 31.09 7.19
N PRO A 342 -2.26 31.08 8.26
CA PRO A 342 -3.41 31.96 8.47
C PRO A 342 -2.98 33.41 8.75
N TYR A 343 -3.77 34.35 8.27
CA TYR A 343 -3.85 35.72 8.78
C TYR A 343 -5.04 35.82 9.73
N ASN A 344 -4.93 36.69 10.74
CA ASN A 344 -6.00 36.96 11.70
C ASN A 344 -6.65 35.68 12.27
N PRO A 345 -5.88 34.73 12.83
CA PRO A 345 -6.43 33.46 13.28
C PRO A 345 -7.42 33.68 14.44
N THR A 346 -8.56 32.99 14.36
CA THR A 346 -9.70 33.13 15.29
C THR A 346 -9.87 31.92 16.21
N GLY A 347 -9.19 30.81 15.92
CA GLY A 347 -9.30 29.57 16.68
C GLY A 347 -9.00 28.35 15.82
N VAL A 348 -9.49 27.19 16.25
CA VAL A 348 -9.42 25.94 15.48
C VAL A 348 -10.80 25.29 15.51
N SER A 349 -11.49 25.30 14.37
CA SER A 349 -12.81 24.67 14.23
C SER A 349 -12.73 23.16 14.42
N GLU A 350 -13.82 22.57 14.93
CA GLU A 350 -13.95 21.12 14.96
C GLU A 350 -13.98 20.54 13.54
N ASN A 351 -13.18 19.49 13.33
CA ASN A 351 -13.06 18.76 12.06
C ASN A 351 -13.07 17.24 12.31
N HIS A 352 -12.99 16.45 11.24
CA HIS A 352 -13.05 14.99 11.34
C HIS A 352 -11.93 14.43 12.24
N THR A 353 -10.69 14.84 12.03
CA THR A 353 -9.52 14.43 12.81
C THR A 353 -9.64 14.78 14.28
N ARG A 354 -10.03 16.03 14.60
CA ARG A 354 -10.26 16.46 15.98
C ARG A 354 -11.32 15.63 16.68
N LYS A 355 -12.41 15.26 15.99
CA LYS A 355 -13.45 14.36 16.53
C LYS A 355 -12.93 12.94 16.81
N GLN A 356 -11.92 12.47 16.08
CA GLN A 356 -11.30 11.17 16.35
C GLN A 356 -10.38 11.21 17.59
N ILE A 357 -9.74 12.36 17.84
CA ILE A 357 -8.80 12.58 18.95
C ILE A 357 -9.55 12.93 20.25
N PHE A 358 -10.35 13.99 20.22
CA PHE A 358 -10.98 14.59 21.40
C PHE A 358 -12.29 13.90 21.75
N THR A 359 -12.21 12.80 22.51
CA THR A 359 -13.39 12.08 23.01
C THR A 359 -14.05 12.70 24.24
N CYS A 360 -13.42 13.70 24.82
CA CYS A 360 -13.97 14.57 25.86
C CYS A 360 -13.34 15.96 25.73
N ARG A 361 -14.00 16.95 26.32
CA ARG A 361 -13.54 18.34 26.44
C ARG A 361 -13.67 18.73 27.92
N PRO A 362 -12.59 19.04 28.63
CA PRO A 362 -12.68 19.45 30.03
C PRO A 362 -13.39 20.80 30.13
N THR A 363 -14.24 20.96 31.14
CA THR A 363 -14.93 22.22 31.44
C THR A 363 -14.32 22.95 32.65
N SER A 364 -13.43 22.27 33.38
CA SER A 364 -12.65 22.83 34.49
C SER A 364 -11.24 22.24 34.54
N LEU A 365 -10.30 22.93 35.20
CA LEU A 365 -8.92 22.49 35.35
C LEU A 365 -8.80 21.10 36.02
N ALA A 366 -9.72 20.76 36.92
CA ALA A 366 -9.73 19.45 37.59
C ALA A 366 -10.08 18.29 36.66
N GLU A 367 -10.77 18.58 35.55
CA GLU A 367 -11.19 17.58 34.55
C GLU A 367 -10.13 17.34 33.46
N GLU A 368 -9.12 18.20 33.36
CA GLU A 368 -8.10 18.13 32.30
C GLU A 368 -7.33 16.82 32.33
N VAL A 369 -6.72 16.47 33.46
CA VAL A 369 -5.90 15.24 33.56
C VAL A 369 -6.75 13.97 33.35
N PRO A 370 -7.93 13.79 33.96
CA PRO A 370 -8.80 12.65 33.67
C PRO A 370 -9.21 12.56 32.19
N CYS A 371 -9.52 13.69 31.56
CA CYS A 371 -9.88 13.72 30.14
C CYS A 371 -8.69 13.39 29.23
N ALA A 372 -7.52 13.97 29.51
CA ALA A 372 -6.28 13.66 28.81
C ALA A 372 -5.95 12.16 28.92
N LYS A 373 -6.02 11.58 30.12
CA LYS A 373 -5.79 10.14 30.33
C LYS A 373 -6.70 9.27 29.46
N LYS A 374 -7.98 9.63 29.34
CA LYS A 374 -8.95 8.92 28.48
C LYS A 374 -8.58 9.02 26.99
N ILE A 375 -8.25 10.23 26.52
CA ILE A 375 -7.83 10.47 25.13
C ILE A 375 -6.56 9.66 24.81
N LEU A 376 -5.55 9.75 25.66
CA LEU A 376 -4.26 9.08 25.46
C LEU A 376 -4.40 7.55 25.51
N THR A 377 -5.26 7.02 26.37
CA THR A 377 -5.55 5.58 26.41
C THR A 377 -6.10 5.09 25.07
N GLN A 378 -7.03 5.83 24.47
CA GLN A 378 -7.61 5.47 23.19
C GLN A 378 -6.61 5.62 22.04
N LEU A 379 -5.88 6.73 21.99
CA LEU A 379 -4.88 6.98 20.95
C LEU A 379 -3.74 5.96 21.00
N ALA A 380 -3.13 5.77 22.17
CA ALA A 380 -2.04 4.82 22.35
C ALA A 380 -2.48 3.39 22.04
N SER A 381 -3.70 2.99 22.43
CA SER A 381 -4.19 1.64 22.14
C SER A 381 -4.37 1.39 20.64
N LYS A 382 -4.91 2.38 19.91
CA LYS A 382 -5.02 2.34 18.45
C LYS A 382 -3.65 2.35 17.78
N ALA A 383 -2.75 3.22 18.23
CA ALA A 383 -1.41 3.40 17.66
C ALA A 383 -0.52 2.18 17.87
N TYR A 384 -0.55 1.56 19.04
CA TYR A 384 0.31 0.42 19.37
C TYR A 384 -0.31 -0.93 18.96
N GLY A 385 -1.56 -0.92 18.49
CA GLY A 385 -2.28 -2.13 18.09
C GLY A 385 -2.42 -3.13 19.24
N ARG A 386 -2.55 -2.65 20.47
CA ARG A 386 -2.74 -3.42 21.71
C ARG A 386 -3.38 -2.52 22.75
N GLN A 387 -3.89 -3.09 23.84
CA GLN A 387 -4.29 -2.27 24.98
C GLN A 387 -3.05 -1.56 25.56
N ALA A 388 -3.15 -0.24 25.74
CA ALA A 388 -2.11 0.54 26.42
C ALA A 388 -2.06 0.15 27.92
N SER A 389 -0.85 -0.07 28.42
CA SER A 389 -0.58 -0.36 29.83
C SER A 389 -0.58 0.92 30.66
N GLU A 390 -0.68 0.80 31.99
CA GLU A 390 -0.61 1.97 32.87
C GLU A 390 0.70 2.74 32.71
N ASN A 391 1.82 2.03 32.57
CA ASN A 391 3.13 2.64 32.30
C ASN A 391 3.16 3.42 30.98
N ASP A 392 2.56 2.89 29.90
CA ASP A 392 2.47 3.62 28.62
C ASP A 392 1.77 4.97 28.82
N ILE A 393 0.70 4.98 29.62
CA ILE A 393 -0.11 6.19 29.85
C ILE A 393 0.58 7.16 30.79
N ASP A 394 1.22 6.67 31.85
CA ASP A 394 1.94 7.52 32.79
C ASP A 394 3.13 8.23 32.12
N ASP A 395 3.82 7.55 31.19
CA ASP A 395 4.88 8.18 30.40
C ASP A 395 4.32 9.23 29.43
N LEU A 396 3.21 8.94 28.75
CA LEU A 396 2.56 9.91 27.86
C LEU A 396 2.00 11.13 28.62
N LEU A 397 1.54 10.94 29.86
CA LEU A 397 1.06 12.03 30.70
C LEU A 397 2.17 13.02 31.08
N LYS A 398 3.44 12.61 31.11
CA LYS A 398 4.57 13.53 31.31
C LYS A 398 4.68 14.52 30.15
N PHE A 399 4.59 14.02 28.91
CA PHE A 399 4.59 14.87 27.71
C PHE A 399 3.36 15.76 27.64
N TYR A 400 2.20 15.25 28.07
CA TYR A 400 1.00 16.06 28.22
C TYR A 400 1.22 17.23 29.18
N SER A 401 1.75 16.99 30.38
CA SER A 401 1.99 18.04 31.37
C SER A 401 2.94 19.12 30.83
N MET A 402 4.02 18.72 30.14
CA MET A 402 4.94 19.66 29.51
C MET A 402 4.23 20.57 28.49
N GLY A 403 3.41 20.01 27.60
CA GLY A 403 2.68 20.82 26.62
C GLY A 403 1.55 21.65 27.24
N ALA A 404 0.93 21.14 28.31
CA ALA A 404 -0.10 21.86 29.03
C ALA A 404 0.46 23.11 29.75
N GLU A 405 1.69 23.03 30.27
CA GLU A 405 2.42 24.19 30.82
C GLU A 405 2.72 25.23 29.73
N ASP A 406 3.06 24.79 28.51
CA ASP A 406 3.39 25.68 27.40
C ASP A 406 2.18 26.41 26.79
N GLY A 407 1.01 25.76 26.74
CA GLY A 407 -0.13 26.31 25.99
C GLY A 407 -1.50 25.71 26.29
N GLY A 408 -1.66 25.09 27.46
CA GLY A 408 -2.93 24.53 27.93
C GLY A 408 -3.28 23.16 27.34
N PHE A 409 -4.49 22.69 27.65
CA PHE A 409 -4.94 21.32 27.41
C PHE A 409 -4.65 20.77 26.00
N GLU A 410 -5.01 21.49 24.94
CA GLU A 410 -4.83 21.00 23.56
C GLU A 410 -3.36 20.89 23.16
N ILE A 411 -2.50 21.80 23.64
CA ILE A 411 -1.05 21.73 23.39
C ILE A 411 -0.43 20.56 24.18
N GLY A 412 -0.93 20.29 25.38
CA GLY A 412 -0.60 19.06 26.11
C GLY A 412 -0.95 17.80 25.32
N VAL A 413 -2.18 17.71 24.79
CA VAL A 413 -2.60 16.57 23.95
C VAL A 413 -1.72 16.47 22.70
N ARG A 414 -1.31 17.59 22.09
CA ARG A 414 -0.40 17.61 20.94
C ARG A 414 0.96 17.00 21.26
N TYR A 415 1.59 17.38 22.37
CA TYR A 415 2.90 16.84 22.76
C TYR A 415 2.82 15.34 23.07
N ALA A 416 1.76 14.91 23.75
CA ALA A 416 1.55 13.50 24.01
C ALA A 416 1.25 12.71 22.72
N LEU A 417 0.53 13.29 21.75
CA LEU A 417 0.34 12.67 20.43
C LEU A 417 1.68 12.55 19.67
N GLU A 418 2.52 13.58 19.69
CA GLU A 418 3.88 13.53 19.11
C GLU A 418 4.70 12.38 19.74
N ALA A 419 4.61 12.19 21.05
CA ALA A 419 5.25 11.07 21.75
C ALA A 419 4.69 9.70 21.34
N VAL A 420 3.37 9.58 21.14
CA VAL A 420 2.75 8.35 20.61
C VAL A 420 3.30 8.02 19.21
N LEU A 421 3.32 9.00 18.31
CA LEU A 421 3.76 8.83 16.91
C LEU A 421 5.28 8.64 16.78
N SER A 422 6.04 9.00 17.81
CA SER A 422 7.49 8.80 17.88
C SER A 422 7.90 7.50 18.59
N SER A 423 6.93 6.80 19.18
CA SER A 423 7.19 5.62 20.01
C SER A 423 7.67 4.43 19.18
N PRO A 424 8.64 3.63 19.67
CA PRO A 424 8.98 2.34 19.06
C PRO A 424 7.77 1.41 18.95
N HIS A 425 6.79 1.50 19.87
CA HIS A 425 5.56 0.72 19.80
C HIS A 425 4.64 1.09 18.64
N PHE A 426 4.81 2.30 18.08
CA PHE A 426 4.14 2.76 16.87
C PHE A 426 4.98 2.44 15.63
N LEU A 427 6.25 2.85 15.63
CA LEU A 427 7.14 2.76 14.46
C LEU A 427 7.58 1.33 14.12
N LEU A 428 7.57 0.41 15.08
CA LEU A 428 8.09 -0.95 14.94
C LEU A 428 7.03 -2.01 15.13
N ARG A 429 7.04 -3.00 14.24
CA ARG A 429 6.23 -4.21 14.30
C ARG A 429 6.90 -5.24 15.20
N MET A 430 6.89 -4.95 16.50
CA MET A 430 7.43 -5.82 17.53
C MET A 430 6.50 -6.99 17.84
N GLU A 431 7.10 -8.16 18.03
CA GLU A 431 6.45 -9.38 18.49
C GLU A 431 6.99 -9.73 19.87
N HIS A 432 6.13 -10.29 20.72
CA HIS A 432 6.53 -10.71 22.06
C HIS A 432 7.07 -12.14 21.99
N GLU A 433 8.33 -12.31 22.38
CA GLU A 433 8.92 -13.64 22.55
C GLU A 433 8.42 -14.25 23.87
N PRO A 434 7.93 -15.50 23.87
CA PRO A 434 7.53 -16.18 25.10
C PRO A 434 8.70 -16.31 26.08
N THR A 435 8.40 -16.33 27.38
CA THR A 435 9.42 -16.55 28.40
C THR A 435 9.95 -17.99 28.36
N GLY A 436 11.27 -18.15 28.55
CA GLY A 436 11.91 -19.47 28.63
C GLY A 436 12.30 -20.11 27.29
N ILE A 437 12.32 -19.33 26.21
CA ILE A 437 12.81 -19.73 24.88
C ILE A 437 14.32 -19.43 24.80
N ALA A 438 15.11 -20.35 24.24
CA ALA A 438 16.54 -20.14 24.01
C ALA A 438 16.81 -19.55 22.61
N PRO A 439 17.92 -18.81 22.39
CA PRO A 439 18.26 -18.32 21.06
C PRO A 439 18.32 -19.44 20.02
N GLY A 440 17.50 -19.33 18.97
CA GLY A 440 17.39 -20.31 17.88
C GLY A 440 16.22 -21.30 18.03
N ASP A 441 15.50 -21.29 19.15
CA ASP A 441 14.31 -22.11 19.33
C ASP A 441 13.14 -21.60 18.49
N VAL A 442 12.34 -22.55 17.99
CA VAL A 442 11.11 -22.26 17.25
C VAL A 442 9.94 -22.24 18.22
N TYR A 443 9.19 -21.14 18.22
CA TYR A 443 7.98 -20.99 19.03
C TYR A 443 6.74 -20.70 18.17
N THR A 444 5.57 -21.02 18.72
CA THR A 444 4.29 -20.69 18.09
C THR A 444 3.90 -19.27 18.45
N LEU A 445 3.46 -18.50 17.46
CA LEU A 445 2.96 -17.14 17.68
C LEU A 445 1.70 -17.17 18.54
N ASP A 446 1.60 -16.23 19.47
CA ASP A 446 0.35 -15.96 20.15
C ASP A 446 -0.67 -15.32 19.19
N ASP A 447 -1.94 -15.30 19.62
CA ASP A 447 -3.02 -14.76 18.79
C ASP A 447 -2.88 -13.24 18.54
N MET A 448 -2.15 -12.51 19.38
CA MET A 448 -1.91 -11.07 19.21
C MET A 448 -0.88 -10.80 18.10
N ALA A 449 0.22 -11.53 18.11
CA ALA A 449 1.22 -11.54 17.05
C ALA A 449 0.58 -12.02 15.73
N LEU A 450 -0.28 -13.05 15.77
CA LEU A 450 -1.03 -13.51 14.60
C LEU A 450 -1.95 -12.41 14.05
N ALA A 451 -2.70 -11.71 14.91
CA ALA A 451 -3.55 -10.59 14.49
C ALA A 451 -2.74 -9.49 13.80
N LYS A 452 -1.62 -9.07 14.41
CA LYS A 452 -0.74 -8.05 13.83
C LYS A 452 -0.16 -8.49 12.50
N ARG A 453 0.38 -9.70 12.39
CA ARG A 453 0.92 -10.22 11.12
C ARG A 453 -0.14 -10.25 10.04
N LEU A 454 -1.35 -10.72 10.36
CA LEU A 454 -2.46 -10.79 9.42
C LEU A 454 -2.90 -9.39 8.96
N SER A 455 -3.04 -8.45 9.89
CA SER A 455 -3.48 -7.09 9.60
C SER A 455 -2.50 -6.32 8.74
N PHE A 456 -1.20 -6.37 9.06
CA PHE A 456 -0.21 -5.71 8.22
C PHE A 456 -0.05 -6.38 6.86
N PHE A 457 -0.21 -7.71 6.79
CA PHE A 457 -0.15 -8.41 5.51
C PHE A 457 -1.29 -8.02 4.57
N ILE A 458 -2.52 -7.88 5.09
CA ILE A 458 -3.71 -7.61 4.25
C ILE A 458 -3.99 -6.11 4.11
N TRP A 459 -3.84 -5.35 5.18
CA TRP A 459 -4.28 -3.94 5.26
C TRP A 459 -3.13 -2.94 5.41
N GLY A 460 -1.88 -3.38 5.59
CA GLY A 460 -0.75 -2.47 5.81
C GLY A 460 -0.85 -1.63 7.09
N THR A 461 -1.65 -2.05 8.08
CA THR A 461 -1.98 -1.26 9.27
C THR A 461 -2.33 -2.15 10.47
N ASN A 462 -2.58 -1.53 11.63
CA ASN A 462 -2.91 -2.23 12.87
C ASN A 462 -4.24 -3.01 12.79
N PRO A 463 -4.35 -4.11 13.57
CA PRO A 463 -5.59 -4.85 13.72
C PRO A 463 -6.78 -3.98 14.15
N ASP A 464 -7.95 -4.24 13.58
CA ASP A 464 -9.17 -3.59 14.03
C ASP A 464 -9.69 -4.17 15.36
N ALA A 465 -10.73 -3.53 15.91
CA ALA A 465 -11.28 -3.91 17.21
C ALA A 465 -11.78 -5.36 17.26
N GLU A 466 -12.33 -5.89 16.15
CA GLU A 466 -12.80 -7.27 16.10
C GLU A 466 -11.62 -8.26 16.17
N LEU A 467 -10.56 -8.02 15.39
CA LEU A 467 -9.38 -8.87 15.36
C LEU A 467 -8.65 -8.83 16.70
N LEU A 468 -8.48 -7.65 17.30
CA LEU A 468 -7.92 -7.49 18.65
C LEU A 468 -8.75 -8.23 19.71
N ARG A 469 -10.08 -8.13 19.64
CA ARG A 469 -10.97 -8.83 20.58
C ARG A 469 -10.84 -10.35 20.46
N LEU A 470 -10.78 -10.89 19.24
CA LEU A 470 -10.59 -12.33 19.02
C LEU A 470 -9.21 -12.80 19.49
N ALA A 471 -8.20 -11.97 19.28
CA ALA A 471 -6.83 -12.24 19.71
C ALA A 471 -6.71 -12.28 21.24
N ASN A 472 -7.24 -11.27 21.92
CA ASN A 472 -7.30 -11.21 23.39
C ASN A 472 -8.07 -12.39 24.01
N GLN A 473 -8.97 -13.02 23.25
CA GLN A 473 -9.73 -14.19 23.70
C GLN A 473 -9.03 -15.54 23.40
N GLY A 474 -7.88 -15.55 22.73
CA GLY A 474 -7.21 -16.79 22.29
C GLY A 474 -8.06 -17.61 21.31
N LYS A 475 -8.86 -16.94 20.47
CA LYS A 475 -9.77 -17.59 19.52
C LYS A 475 -9.36 -17.43 18.05
N LEU A 476 -8.45 -16.51 17.75
CA LEU A 476 -8.08 -16.16 16.38
C LEU A 476 -7.37 -17.31 15.66
N SER A 477 -6.46 -18.01 16.34
CA SER A 477 -5.72 -19.16 15.76
C SER A 477 -6.61 -20.37 15.41
N ARG A 478 -7.88 -20.39 15.82
CA ARG A 478 -8.82 -21.45 15.44
C ARG A 478 -9.12 -21.35 13.95
N ASN A 479 -8.83 -22.41 13.18
CA ASN A 479 -8.91 -22.43 11.71
C ASN A 479 -10.22 -21.83 11.15
N ARG A 480 -11.38 -22.17 11.71
CA ARG A 480 -12.69 -21.62 11.28
C ARG A 480 -12.78 -20.09 11.51
N VAL A 481 -12.25 -19.60 12.63
CA VAL A 481 -12.24 -18.17 12.96
C VAL A 481 -11.24 -17.43 12.09
N LEU A 482 -10.01 -17.95 11.97
CA LEU A 482 -8.97 -17.37 11.12
C LEU A 482 -9.45 -17.21 9.67
N LYS A 483 -10.02 -18.26 9.08
CA LYS A 483 -10.52 -18.23 7.71
C LYS A 483 -11.65 -17.20 7.52
N ALA A 484 -12.57 -17.11 8.48
CA ALA A 484 -13.65 -16.12 8.44
C ALA A 484 -13.11 -14.69 8.52
N GLN A 485 -12.12 -14.44 9.39
CA GLN A 485 -11.49 -13.13 9.51
C GLN A 485 -10.70 -12.75 8.26
N VAL A 486 -9.93 -13.67 7.67
CA VAL A 486 -9.23 -13.43 6.40
C VAL A 486 -10.21 -13.01 5.30
N GLN A 487 -11.34 -13.72 5.16
CA GLN A 487 -12.36 -13.38 4.16
C GLN A 487 -13.00 -12.01 4.41
N ARG A 488 -13.29 -11.68 5.68
CA ARG A 488 -13.79 -10.37 6.07
C ARG A 488 -12.79 -9.27 5.71
N MET A 489 -11.52 -9.49 6.01
CA MET A 489 -10.47 -8.51 5.77
C MET A 489 -10.20 -8.27 4.29
N LEU A 490 -10.27 -9.32 3.46
CA LEU A 490 -10.16 -9.22 1.99
C LEU A 490 -11.36 -8.53 1.32
N ALA A 491 -12.49 -8.38 2.02
CA ALA A 491 -13.67 -7.67 1.52
C ALA A 491 -13.69 -6.19 1.96
N ASP A 492 -12.75 -5.78 2.82
CA ASP A 492 -12.61 -4.41 3.30
C ASP A 492 -11.75 -3.60 2.32
N PRO A 493 -12.10 -2.34 1.98
CA PRO A 493 -11.31 -1.50 1.07
C PRO A 493 -9.83 -1.38 1.43
N ARG A 494 -9.47 -1.51 2.72
CA ARG A 494 -8.06 -1.53 3.15
C ARG A 494 -7.25 -2.66 2.53
N SER A 495 -7.88 -3.72 2.01
CA SER A 495 -7.18 -4.80 1.31
C SER A 495 -6.59 -4.40 -0.03
N GLU A 496 -6.89 -3.21 -0.56
CA GLU A 496 -6.18 -2.66 -1.72
C GLU A 496 -4.67 -2.51 -1.46
N ALA A 497 -4.24 -2.46 -0.19
CA ALA A 497 -2.84 -2.50 0.22
C ALA A 497 -2.16 -3.87 -0.03
N LEU A 498 -2.93 -4.95 -0.22
CA LEU A 498 -2.41 -6.31 -0.47
C LEU A 498 -1.91 -6.43 -1.92
N ALA A 499 -0.80 -5.76 -2.24
CA ALA A 499 0.02 -5.88 -3.47
C ALA A 499 0.89 -4.62 -3.72
N THR A 500 0.79 -3.61 -2.86
CA THR A 500 1.76 -2.51 -2.76
C THR A 500 2.85 -2.89 -1.78
#